data_AF-A0AAX2AJE4-F1
#
_entry.id   AF-A0AAX2AJE4-F1
#
_cell.length_a   1.000
_cell.length_b   1.000
_cell.length_c   1.000
_cell.angle_alpha   90.00
_cell.angle_beta   90.00
_cell.angle_gamma   90.00
#
_symmetry.space_group_name_H-M   'P 1'
#
loop_
_entity.id
_entity.type
_entity.pdbx_description
1 polymer ?
#
loop_
_entity_poly.entity_id
_entity_poly.type
_entity_poly.pdbx_seq_one_letter_code
_entity_poly.pdbx_strand_id
1 'polypeptide(L)'
;MVRTFNIEINKSYGWEIDITDFKGSYEDYQDVADAPSSIGICKEENGKLIALYDPFVPKDEAIKDANEIEIFTEECKFVHKDNSFKGSFVDALIYIQNWYKEEFADE
;
A
#
# COMPACT_ATOMS: atom_id res chain seq x y z
N MET A 1 -14.21 -0.78 13.52
CA MET A 1 -14.64 -1.11 12.14
C MET A 1 -13.37 -1.37 11.35
N VAL A 2 -13.23 -2.52 10.69
CA VAL A 2 -12.03 -2.83 9.89
C VAL A 2 -12.16 -2.09 8.56
N ARG A 3 -11.13 -1.31 8.21
CA ARG A 3 -11.11 -0.50 6.99
C ARG A 3 -10.79 -1.38 5.78
N THR A 4 -11.43 -1.09 4.65
CA THR A 4 -11.24 -1.88 3.42
C THR A 4 -10.49 -1.07 2.37
N PHE A 5 -9.43 -1.65 1.85
CA PHE A 5 -8.55 -1.08 0.84
C PHE A 5 -8.60 -1.90 -0.45
N ASN A 6 -8.51 -1.21 -1.57
CA ASN A 6 -8.24 -1.81 -2.88
C ASN A 6 -6.73 -1.78 -3.11
N ILE A 7 -6.20 -2.87 -3.68
CA ILE A 7 -4.82 -2.93 -4.17
C ILE A 7 -4.91 -2.94 -5.70
N GLU A 8 -4.22 -2.01 -6.33
CA GLU A 8 -4.02 -1.97 -7.76
C GLU A 8 -2.55 -2.17 -8.09
N ILE A 9 -2.26 -3.01 -9.08
CA ILE A 9 -0.89 -3.31 -9.52
C ILE A 9 -0.86 -3.25 -11.04
N ASN A 10 0.02 -2.43 -11.59
CA ASN A 10 0.16 -2.18 -13.02
C ASN A 10 1.62 -2.08 -13.45
N LYS A 11 1.99 -2.78 -14.53
CA LYS A 11 3.35 -2.76 -15.06
C LYS A 11 3.81 -1.37 -15.52
N SER A 12 2.88 -0.50 -15.93
CA SER A 12 3.19 0.80 -16.54
C SER A 12 3.36 1.95 -15.55
N TYR A 13 2.76 1.88 -14.35
CA TYR A 13 2.82 2.96 -13.37
C TYR A 13 3.06 2.52 -11.92
N GLY A 14 3.25 1.23 -11.66
CA GLY A 14 3.55 0.71 -10.33
C GLY A 14 2.33 0.15 -9.63
N TRP A 15 2.22 0.41 -8.33
CA TRP A 15 1.13 -0.09 -7.51
C TRP A 15 0.56 1.02 -6.63
N GLU A 16 -0.68 0.80 -6.20
CA GLU A 16 -1.45 1.69 -5.35
C GLU A 16 -2.28 0.86 -4.35
N ILE A 17 -2.43 1.35 -3.13
CA ILE A 17 -3.31 0.83 -2.09
C ILE A 17 -4.20 1.98 -1.64
N ASP A 18 -5.51 1.92 -1.89
CA ASP A 18 -6.43 3.01 -1.57
C ASP A 18 -7.64 2.55 -0.77
N ILE A 19 -8.15 3.42 0.10
CA ILE A 19 -9.40 3.14 0.79
C ILE A 19 -10.57 3.09 -0.22
N THR A 20 -11.31 1.98 -0.20
CA THR A 20 -12.39 1.70 -1.17
C THR A 20 -13.51 2.75 -1.22
N ASP A 21 -13.66 3.56 -0.16
CA ASP A 21 -14.69 4.60 -0.04
C ASP A 21 -14.09 6.03 -0.10
N PHE A 22 -12.91 6.23 -0.68
CA PHE A 22 -12.31 7.56 -0.78
C PHE A 22 -13.21 8.51 -1.60
N LYS A 23 -13.52 9.69 -1.04
CA LYS A 23 -14.35 10.72 -1.68
C LYS A 23 -13.60 12.00 -2.02
N GLY A 24 -12.27 12.02 -1.89
CA GLY A 24 -11.43 13.17 -2.23
C GLY A 24 -10.91 13.13 -3.67
N SER A 25 -10.23 14.21 -4.08
CA SER A 25 -9.48 14.29 -5.32
C SER A 25 -8.03 13.82 -5.12
N TYR A 26 -7.36 13.40 -6.20
CA TYR A 26 -5.92 13.04 -6.17
C TYR A 26 -5.04 14.23 -5.73
N GLU A 27 -5.47 15.47 -5.94
CA GLU A 27 -4.76 16.67 -5.50
C GLU A 27 -4.81 16.86 -3.97
N ASP A 28 -5.72 16.17 -3.28
CA ASP A 28 -5.80 16.18 -1.82
C ASP A 28 -4.75 15.30 -1.15
N TYR A 29 -3.95 14.56 -1.91
CA TYR A 29 -2.87 13.73 -1.39
C TYR A 29 -1.73 14.59 -0.82
N GLN A 30 -1.26 14.24 0.37
CA GLN A 30 -0.15 14.90 1.06
C GLN A 30 0.89 13.86 1.44
N ASP A 31 2.16 14.16 1.17
CA ASP A 31 3.28 13.33 1.59
C ASP A 31 3.32 13.22 3.12
N VAL A 32 3.46 12.02 3.66
CA VAL A 32 3.66 11.81 5.10
C VAL A 32 5.14 11.99 5.42
N ALA A 33 5.43 12.96 6.30
CA ALA A 33 6.76 13.09 6.89
C ALA A 33 7.06 11.80 7.68
N ASP A 34 8.20 11.16 7.40
CA ASP A 34 8.62 9.85 7.95
C ASP A 34 8.06 8.61 7.23
N ALA A 35 7.66 8.75 5.96
CA ALA A 35 7.44 7.59 5.10
C ALA A 35 8.69 6.69 5.00
N PRO A 36 8.53 5.35 4.95
CA PRO A 36 9.61 4.44 4.60
C PRO A 36 10.34 4.91 3.36
N SER A 37 11.67 4.77 3.37
CA SER A 37 12.46 5.08 2.19
C SER A 37 11.96 4.24 1.02
N SER A 38 11.56 4.87 -0.09
CA SER A 38 10.94 4.23 -1.29
C SER A 38 9.50 3.70 -1.14
N ILE A 39 8.65 4.36 -0.33
CA ILE A 39 7.20 4.29 -0.48
C ILE A 39 6.63 5.71 -0.50
N GLY A 40 5.92 6.07 -1.58
CA GLY A 40 5.08 7.26 -1.60
C GLY A 40 3.88 7.07 -0.68
N ILE A 41 3.96 7.57 0.55
CA ILE A 41 2.76 7.62 1.41
C ILE A 41 2.00 8.87 1.06
N CYS A 42 0.75 8.70 0.67
CA CYS A 42 -0.11 9.81 0.40
C CYS A 42 -1.36 9.73 1.28
N LYS A 43 -1.35 10.63 2.27
CA LYS A 43 -2.45 11.01 3.16
C LYS A 43 -2.68 10.16 4.41
N GLU A 44 -2.52 10.86 5.53
CA GLU A 44 -2.99 10.54 6.86
C GLU A 44 -4.26 11.36 7.14
N GLU A 45 -5.38 10.71 7.45
CA GLU A 45 -6.58 11.39 7.94
C GLU A 45 -6.85 10.93 9.38
N ASN A 46 -6.79 11.86 10.34
CA ASN A 46 -6.98 11.58 11.77
C ASN A 46 -6.06 10.46 12.32
N GLY A 47 -4.77 10.43 11.95
CA GLY A 47 -3.87 9.37 12.42
C GLY A 47 -3.92 8.07 11.62
N LYS A 48 -4.59 8.05 10.46
CA LYS A 48 -4.84 6.81 9.70
C LYS A 48 -4.44 6.96 8.22
N LEU A 49 -3.69 5.98 7.72
CA LEU A 49 -3.35 5.86 6.29
C LEU A 49 -4.61 5.69 5.46
N ILE A 50 -4.75 6.44 4.37
CA ILE A 50 -5.86 6.24 3.43
C ILE A 50 -5.41 5.85 2.03
N ALA A 51 -4.17 6.14 1.65
CA ALA A 51 -3.57 5.65 0.42
C ALA A 51 -2.04 5.50 0.51
N LEU A 52 -1.50 4.63 -0.36
CA LEU A 52 -0.07 4.44 -0.58
C LEU A 52 0.16 4.12 -2.05
N TYR A 53 1.24 4.63 -2.64
CA TYR A 53 1.62 4.27 -4.00
C TYR A 53 3.14 4.24 -4.16
N ASP A 54 3.63 3.44 -5.10
CA ASP A 54 5.00 3.55 -5.57
C ASP A 54 5.12 3.05 -7.02
N PRO A 55 5.85 3.74 -7.89
CA PRO A 55 6.14 3.25 -9.24
C PRO A 55 7.03 2.00 -9.28
N PHE A 56 7.73 1.68 -8.19
CA PHE A 56 8.66 0.57 -8.08
C PHE A 56 8.13 -0.55 -7.18
N VAL A 57 8.63 -1.76 -7.39
CA VAL A 57 8.34 -2.90 -6.51
C VAL A 57 8.73 -2.58 -5.06
N PRO A 58 7.91 -2.93 -4.05
CA PRO A 58 8.27 -2.74 -2.64
C PRO A 58 9.60 -3.44 -2.31
N LYS A 59 10.56 -2.67 -1.78
CA LYS A 59 11.87 -3.21 -1.37
C LYS A 59 11.81 -3.82 0.01
N ASP A 60 12.69 -4.78 0.28
CA ASP A 60 12.77 -5.44 1.58
C ASP A 60 13.06 -4.43 2.71
N GLU A 61 13.91 -3.44 2.47
CA GLU A 61 14.18 -2.36 3.43
C GLU A 61 12.94 -1.51 3.71
N ALA A 62 12.16 -1.19 2.68
CA ALA A 62 10.94 -0.39 2.84
C ALA A 62 9.86 -1.14 3.62
N ILE A 63 9.72 -2.46 3.38
CA ILE A 63 8.82 -3.33 4.15
C ILE A 63 9.26 -3.42 5.61
N LYS A 64 10.57 -3.54 5.84
CA LYS A 64 11.15 -3.56 7.19
C LYS A 64 10.88 -2.24 7.91
N ASP A 65 11.15 -1.11 7.27
CA ASP A 65 10.90 0.22 7.83
C ASP A 65 9.40 0.41 8.14
N ALA A 66 8.51 0.02 7.23
CA ALA A 66 7.06 0.05 7.44
C ALA A 66 6.63 -0.76 8.67
N ASN A 67 7.25 -1.91 8.93
CA ASN A 67 6.93 -2.77 10.07
C ASN A 67 7.29 -2.15 11.43
N GLU A 68 8.12 -1.11 11.47
CA GLU A 68 8.46 -0.35 12.67
C GLU A 68 7.49 0.83 12.92
N ILE A 69 6.59 1.14 11.96
CA ILE A 69 5.65 2.26 12.04
C ILE A 69 4.26 1.73 12.39
N GLU A 70 3.72 2.17 13.54
CA GLU A 70 2.44 1.66 14.09
C GLU A 70 1.29 1.68 13.07
N ILE A 71 1.16 2.77 12.30
CA ILE A 71 0.07 2.98 11.34
C ILE A 71 0.06 1.94 10.21
N PHE A 72 1.21 1.34 9.88
CA PHE A 72 1.33 0.28 8.87
C PHE A 72 0.95 -1.10 9.41
N THR A 73 0.95 -1.28 10.73
CA THR A 73 0.62 -2.56 11.39
C THR A 73 -0.87 -2.70 11.73
N GLU A 74 -1.69 -1.67 11.45
CA GLU A 74 -3.15 -1.74 11.68
C GLU A 74 -3.80 -2.84 10.84
N GLU A 75 -4.59 -3.70 11.48
CA GLU A 75 -5.37 -4.72 10.78
C GLU A 75 -6.45 -4.09 9.88
N CYS A 76 -6.35 -4.37 8.59
CA CYS A 76 -7.20 -3.92 7.51
C CYS A 76 -7.71 -5.11 6.69
N LYS A 77 -8.68 -4.84 5.82
CA LYS A 77 -9.09 -5.75 4.76
C LYS A 77 -8.55 -5.22 3.43
N PHE A 78 -7.92 -6.07 2.65
CA PHE A 78 -7.41 -5.73 1.32
C PHE A 78 -8.15 -6.53 0.26
N VAL A 79 -8.40 -5.91 -0.88
CA VAL A 79 -9.07 -6.50 -2.03
C VAL A 79 -8.18 -6.27 -3.26
N HIS A 80 -7.91 -7.32 -4.02
CA HIS A 80 -7.24 -7.24 -5.31
C HIS A 80 -7.96 -8.16 -6.30
N LYS A 81 -8.56 -7.57 -7.35
CA LYS A 81 -9.41 -8.29 -8.31
C LYS A 81 -10.50 -9.10 -7.56
N ASP A 82 -10.56 -10.41 -7.77
CA ASP A 82 -11.54 -11.31 -7.14
C ASP A 82 -11.08 -11.85 -5.77
N ASN A 83 -9.88 -11.49 -5.31
CA ASN A 83 -9.31 -11.97 -4.06
C ASN A 83 -9.41 -10.90 -2.96
N SER A 84 -9.53 -11.36 -1.72
CA SER A 84 -9.42 -10.49 -0.55
C SER A 84 -8.75 -11.21 0.60
N PHE A 85 -8.03 -10.46 1.42
CA PHE A 85 -7.40 -10.97 2.64
C PHE A 85 -7.51 -9.96 3.77
N LYS A 86 -7.27 -10.42 4.99
CA LYS A 86 -7.10 -9.57 6.17
C LYS A 86 -5.64 -9.59 6.57
N GLY A 87 -5.11 -8.44 6.94
CA GLY A 87 -3.72 -8.27 7.31
C GLY A 87 -3.40 -6.80 7.58
N SER A 88 -2.13 -6.49 7.71
CA SER A 88 -1.58 -5.15 7.84
C SER A 88 -1.19 -4.56 6.48
N PHE A 89 -0.80 -3.28 6.43
CA PHE A 89 -0.18 -2.71 5.23
C PHE A 89 1.15 -3.38 4.91
N VAL A 90 1.88 -3.89 5.91
CA VAL A 90 3.08 -4.70 5.71
C VAL A 90 2.75 -5.98 4.93
N ASP A 91 1.67 -6.68 5.30
CA ASP A 91 1.21 -7.86 4.58
C ASP A 91 0.81 -7.52 3.13
N ALA A 92 0.21 -6.35 2.92
CA ALA A 92 -0.13 -5.86 1.58
C ALA A 92 1.12 -5.55 0.73
N LEU A 93 2.15 -4.94 1.31
CA LEU A 93 3.42 -4.68 0.62
C LEU A 93 4.12 -6.00 0.24
N ILE A 94 4.12 -6.99 1.13
CA ILE A 94 4.65 -8.33 0.85
C ILE A 94 3.84 -9.02 -0.26
N TYR A 95 2.50 -8.90 -0.22
CA TYR A 95 1.63 -9.42 -1.26
C TYR A 95 1.97 -8.82 -2.63
N ILE A 96 2.11 -7.49 -2.71
CA ILE A 96 2.49 -6.78 -3.94
C ILE A 96 3.88 -7.22 -4.40
N GLN A 97 4.86 -7.27 -3.50
CA GLN A 97 6.22 -7.70 -3.83
C GLN A 97 6.25 -9.12 -4.42
N ASN A 98 5.50 -10.06 -3.83
CA ASN A 98 5.40 -11.42 -4.34
C ASN A 98 4.68 -11.47 -5.69
N TRP A 99 3.63 -10.68 -5.88
CA TRP A 99 2.95 -10.56 -7.17
C TRP A 99 3.92 -10.10 -8.28
N TYR A 100 4.75 -9.09 -8.02
CA TYR A 100 5.81 -8.67 -8.96
C TYR A 100 6.83 -9.80 -9.22
N LYS A 101 7.24 -10.54 -8.19
CA LYS A 101 8.17 -11.67 -8.37
C LYS A 101 7.55 -12.76 -9.24
N GLU A 102 6.27 -13.07 -9.08
CA GLU A 102 5.58 -14.12 -9.85
C GLU A 102 5.32 -13.70 -11.32
N GLU A 103 4.88 -12.47 -11.55
CA GLU A 103 4.43 -11.99 -12.86
C GLU A 103 5.55 -11.40 -13.73
N PHE A 104 6.75 -11.27 -13.17
CA PHE A 104 7.94 -10.76 -13.86
C PHE A 104 9.21 -11.62 -13.61
N ALA A 105 9.07 -12.84 -13.08
CA ALA A 105 10.21 -13.77 -12.89
C ALA A 105 10.94 -14.15 -14.18
N ASP A 106 10.30 -13.97 -15.35
CA ASP A 106 10.77 -14.43 -16.65
C ASP A 106 11.27 -13.31 -17.60
N GLU A 107 11.43 -12.06 -17.11
CA GLU A 107 12.04 -10.94 -17.86
C GLU A 107 13.52 -10.73 -17.48
#